data_AF-A0A2X1QHA8-F1
#
_entry.id   AF-A0A2X1QHA8-F1
#
_cell.length_a   1.000
_cell.length_b   1.000
_cell.length_c   1.000
_cell.angle_alpha   90.00
_cell.angle_beta   90.00
_cell.angle_gamma   90.00
#
_symmetry.space_group_name_H-M   'P 1'
#
loop_
_entity.id
_entity.type
_entity.pdbx_description
1 polymer ?
#
loop_
_entity_poly.entity_id
_entity_poly.type
_entity_poly.pdbx_seq_one_letter_code
_entity_poly.pdbx_strand_id
1 'polypeptide(L)'
;MRRFSEFQKNLGIAKNMLAGRLKMLVDEGILRLQPASDGSAWQEYVLTDKGRALQTVLVALSQWADDYLFDPDEPATRLIDRQQRQPLRKLVLQAADGRELAPADITIAIPLND
;
A
#
# COMPACT_ATOMS: atom_id res chain seq x y z
N MET A 1 -2.42 10.70 -9.18
CA MET A 1 -2.26 11.64 -8.06
C MET A 1 -0.80 11.67 -7.66
N ARG A 2 -0.15 12.82 -7.82
CA ARG A 2 1.27 13.04 -7.51
C ARG A 2 1.53 14.41 -6.87
N ARG A 3 0.54 15.32 -6.85
CA ARG A 3 0.69 16.68 -6.32
C ARG A 3 0.01 16.85 -4.98
N PHE A 4 0.56 17.73 -4.14
CA PHE A 4 0.00 18.03 -2.81
C PHE A 4 -1.48 18.43 -2.88
N SER A 5 -1.85 19.31 -3.82
CA SER A 5 -3.23 19.77 -4.01
C SER A 5 -4.18 18.63 -4.40
N GLU A 6 -3.70 17.65 -5.16
CA GLU A 6 -4.48 16.47 -5.51
C GLU A 6 -4.67 15.56 -4.29
N PHE A 7 -3.62 15.30 -3.50
CA PHE A 7 -3.74 14.56 -2.24
C PHE A 7 -4.72 15.23 -1.28
N GLN A 8 -4.60 16.54 -1.10
CA GLN A 8 -5.49 17.30 -0.22
C GLN A 8 -6.95 17.22 -0.68
N LYS A 9 -7.20 17.41 -1.98
CA LYS A 9 -8.55 17.36 -2.56
C LYS A 9 -9.21 15.99 -2.38
N ASN A 10 -8.46 14.91 -2.51
CA ASN A 10 -9.02 13.55 -2.52
C ASN A 10 -9.09 12.91 -1.14
N LEU A 11 -8.18 13.26 -0.22
CA LEU A 11 -8.14 12.64 1.11
C LEU A 11 -8.94 13.43 2.17
N GLY A 12 -9.29 14.69 1.90
CA GLY A 12 -10.07 15.53 2.84
C GLY A 12 -9.36 15.85 4.16
N ILE A 13 -8.07 15.54 4.29
CA ILE A 13 -7.30 15.76 5.50
C ILE A 13 -6.76 17.21 5.59
N ALA A 14 -6.58 17.70 6.81
CA ALA A 14 -6.01 19.03 7.06
C ALA A 14 -4.61 19.17 6.44
N LYS A 15 -4.32 20.34 5.86
CA LYS A 15 -3.06 20.62 5.14
C LYS A 15 -1.81 20.29 5.97
N ASN A 16 -1.79 20.70 7.24
CA ASN A 16 -0.63 20.49 8.12
C ASN A 16 -0.38 18.99 8.39
N MET A 17 -1.45 18.21 8.58
CA MET A 17 -1.34 16.76 8.75
C MET A 17 -0.87 16.08 7.46
N LEU A 18 -1.40 16.49 6.30
CA LEU A 18 -0.95 15.95 5.01
C LEU A 18 0.53 16.24 4.78
N ALA A 19 0.97 17.48 5.03
CA ALA A 19 2.36 17.88 4.88
C ALA A 19 3.28 17.05 5.77
N GLY A 20 2.91 16.85 7.04
CA GLY A 20 3.65 16.00 7.97
C GLY A 20 3.75 14.54 7.49
N ARG A 21 2.64 13.94 7.03
CA ARG A 21 2.63 12.56 6.53
C ARG A 21 3.43 12.40 5.24
N LEU A 22 3.29 13.32 4.28
CA LEU A 22 4.07 13.27 3.05
C LEU A 22 5.56 13.45 3.31
N LYS A 23 5.92 14.35 4.23
CA LYS A 23 7.32 14.50 4.66
C LYS A 23 7.85 13.21 5.27
N MET A 24 7.11 12.58 6.19
CA MET A 24 7.51 11.31 6.78
C MET A 24 7.71 10.22 5.72
N LEU A 25 6.80 10.10 4.75
CA LEU A 25 6.94 9.11 3.67
C LEU A 25 8.15 9.38 2.77
N VAL A 26 8.55 10.65 2.59
CA VAL A 26 9.78 11.01 1.88
C VAL A 26 11.02 10.70 2.71
N ASP A 27 11.01 11.06 3.99
CA ASP A 27 12.12 10.83 4.91
C ASP A 27 12.39 9.31 5.07
N GLU A 28 11.34 8.49 5.07
CA GLU A 28 11.41 7.03 5.09
C GLU A 28 11.75 6.40 3.72
N GLY A 29 11.93 7.21 2.67
CA GLY A 29 12.27 6.74 1.32
C GLY A 29 11.16 5.91 0.67
N ILE A 30 9.91 6.05 1.12
CA ILE A 30 8.72 5.44 0.48
C ILE A 30 8.30 6.28 -0.73
N LEU A 31 8.36 7.60 -0.57
CA LEU A 31 8.19 8.58 -1.64
C LEU A 31 9.52 9.28 -1.92
N ARG A 32 9.63 9.85 -3.12
CA ARG A 32 10.63 10.87 -3.44
C ARG A 32 9.97 12.04 -4.15
N LEU A 33 10.60 13.21 -4.07
CA LEU A 33 10.25 14.36 -4.88
C LEU A 33 11.02 14.32 -6.20
N GLN A 34 10.34 14.66 -7.29
CA GLN A 34 10.96 14.88 -8.60
C GLN A 34 10.33 16.09 -9.30
N PRO A 35 11.04 16.72 -10.25
CA PRO A 35 10.45 17.74 -11.11
C PRO A 35 9.16 17.23 -11.78
N ALA A 36 8.19 18.12 -11.94
CA ALA A 36 6.93 17.77 -12.57
C ALA A 36 7.14 17.28 -14.01
N SER A 37 6.35 16.27 -14.38
CA SER A 37 6.49 15.62 -15.69
C SER A 37 6.01 16.51 -16.86
N ASP A 38 5.27 17.57 -16.56
CA ASP A 38 4.73 18.54 -17.51
C ASP A 38 5.64 19.77 -17.75
N GLY A 39 6.86 19.75 -17.21
CA GLY A 39 7.83 20.84 -17.37
C GLY A 39 7.54 22.09 -16.54
N SER A 40 6.52 22.03 -15.68
CA SER A 40 6.27 23.11 -14.71
C SER A 40 7.31 23.13 -13.59
N ALA A 41 7.39 24.25 -12.87
CA ALA A 41 8.27 24.40 -11.70
C ALA A 41 7.81 23.59 -10.46
N TRP A 42 6.73 22.81 -10.57
CA TRP A 42 6.18 22.04 -9.46
C TRP A 42 7.00 20.78 -9.18
N GLN A 43 6.83 20.25 -7.97
CA GLN A 43 7.37 18.94 -7.58
C GLN A 43 6.25 17.89 -7.54
N GLU A 44 6.59 16.67 -7.93
CA GLU A 44 5.73 15.50 -7.86
C GLU A 44 6.26 14.53 -6.80
N TYR A 45 5.35 14.01 -5.96
CA TYR A 45 5.61 12.87 -5.10
C TYR A 45 5.44 11.59 -5.91
N VAL A 46 6.48 10.77 -5.98
CA VAL A 46 6.45 9.48 -6.67
C VAL A 46 6.94 8.36 -5.76
N LEU A 47 6.35 7.18 -5.93
CA LEU A 47 6.77 5.97 -5.20
C LEU A 47 8.19 5.56 -5.62
N THR A 48 8.99 5.25 -4.61
CA THR A 48 10.23 4.47 -4.76
C THR A 48 9.91 2.99 -4.87
N ASP A 49 10.91 2.16 -5.09
CA ASP A 49 10.74 0.70 -5.07
C ASP A 49 10.34 0.20 -3.67
N LYS A 50 10.91 0.79 -2.61
CA LYS A 50 10.47 0.56 -1.22
C LYS A 50 8.99 0.89 -1.05
N GLY A 51 8.51 1.99 -1.62
CA GLY A 51 7.11 2.37 -1.56
C GLY A 51 6.19 1.47 -2.38
N ARG A 52 6.63 1.01 -3.55
CA ARG A 52 5.87 0.04 -4.37
C ARG A 52 5.73 -1.31 -3.68
N ALA A 53 6.77 -1.76 -2.97
CA ALA A 53 6.74 -3.01 -2.22
C ALA A 53 5.66 -3.04 -1.12
N LEU A 54 5.22 -1.88 -0.61
CA LEU A 54 4.12 -1.79 0.36
C LEU A 54 2.75 -2.20 -0.21
N GLN A 55 2.63 -2.36 -1.53
CA GLN A 55 1.38 -2.78 -2.16
C GLN A 55 0.83 -4.08 -1.54
N THR A 56 1.70 -5.08 -1.28
CA THR A 56 1.29 -6.35 -0.68
C THR A 56 0.72 -6.16 0.74
N VAL A 57 1.34 -5.28 1.54
CA VAL A 57 0.87 -4.96 2.89
C VAL A 57 -0.49 -4.28 2.85
N LEU A 58 -0.69 -3.34 1.93
CA LEU A 58 -1.97 -2.64 1.75
C LEU A 58 -3.09 -3.60 1.30
N VAL A 59 -2.77 -4.56 0.43
CA VAL A 59 -3.73 -5.62 0.01
C VAL A 59 -4.10 -6.49 1.21
N ALA A 60 -3.13 -6.94 2.01
CA ALA A 60 -3.40 -7.75 3.21
C ALA A 60 -4.31 -7.00 4.20
N LEU A 61 -4.02 -5.72 4.45
CA LEU A 61 -4.85 -4.89 5.34
C LEU A 61 -6.26 -4.69 4.79
N SER A 62 -6.41 -4.47 3.48
CA SER A 62 -7.72 -4.33 2.83
C SER A 62 -8.54 -5.62 2.93
N GLN A 63 -7.92 -6.78 2.71
CA GLN A 63 -8.62 -8.07 2.82
C GLN A 63 -9.05 -8.38 4.25
N TRP A 64 -8.22 -8.03 5.23
CA TRP A 64 -8.61 -8.11 6.64
C TRP A 64 -9.79 -7.17 6.95
N ALA A 65 -9.75 -5.91 6.50
CA ALA A 65 -10.86 -4.99 6.70
C ALA A 65 -12.17 -5.49 6.06
N ASP A 66 -12.08 -6.03 4.84
CA ASP A 66 -13.20 -6.65 4.11
C ASP A 66 -13.85 -7.81 4.86
N ASP A 67 -13.08 -8.57 5.65
CA ASP A 67 -13.56 -9.73 6.41
C ASP A 67 -14.18 -9.35 7.77
N TYR A 68 -13.79 -8.21 8.35
CA TYR A 68 -14.05 -7.92 9.77
C TYR A 68 -14.65 -6.55 10.08
N LEU A 69 -14.59 -5.58 9.16
CA LEU A 69 -15.00 -4.19 9.43
C LEU A 69 -16.27 -3.73 8.71
N PHE A 70 -16.80 -4.52 7.78
CA PHE A 70 -17.98 -4.15 7.00
C PHE A 70 -19.08 -5.17 7.18
N ASP A 71 -20.31 -4.68 7.34
CA ASP A 71 -21.49 -5.53 7.34
C ASP A 71 -21.80 -6.05 5.92
N PRO A 72 -22.46 -7.22 5.78
CA PRO A 72 -22.75 -7.82 4.47
C PRO A 72 -23.50 -6.91 3.50
N ASP A 73 -24.30 -5.98 4.02
CA ASP A 73 -25.14 -5.06 3.26
C ASP A 73 -24.48 -3.68 3.05
N GLU A 74 -23.28 -3.46 3.58
CA GLU A 74 -22.52 -2.23 3.37
C GLU A 74 -21.65 -2.30 2.11
N PRO A 75 -21.66 -1.27 1.26
CA PRO A 75 -20.76 -1.21 0.11
C PRO A 75 -19.30 -1.03 0.55
N ALA A 76 -18.57 -2.14 0.69
CA ALA A 76 -17.13 -2.14 0.95
C ALA A 76 -16.32 -1.87 -0.34
N THR A 77 -15.28 -1.04 -0.23
CA THR A 77 -14.36 -0.80 -1.35
C THR A 77 -13.44 -2.01 -1.51
N ARG A 78 -13.59 -2.75 -2.60
CA ARG A 78 -12.75 -3.93 -2.89
C ARG A 78 -11.63 -3.63 -3.88
N LEU A 79 -10.45 -4.17 -3.60
CA LEU A 79 -9.34 -4.17 -4.56
C LEU A 79 -9.60 -5.21 -5.65
N ILE A 80 -9.49 -4.77 -6.91
CA ILE A 80 -9.77 -5.60 -8.09
C ILE A 80 -8.54 -5.68 -9.01
N ASP A 81 -8.43 -6.79 -9.75
CA ASP A 81 -7.60 -6.85 -10.94
C ASP A 81 -8.14 -5.88 -11.99
N ARG A 82 -7.29 -4.99 -12.47
CA ARG A 82 -7.64 -3.99 -13.48
C ARG A 82 -8.02 -4.63 -14.81
N GLN A 83 -7.42 -5.76 -15.18
CA GLN A 83 -7.65 -6.39 -16.48
C GLN A 83 -8.99 -7.13 -16.52
N GLN A 84 -9.22 -8.03 -15.56
CA GLN A 84 -10.44 -8.85 -15.52
C GLN A 84 -11.59 -8.23 -14.74
N ARG A 85 -11.33 -7.13 -14.02
CA ARG A 85 -12.30 -6.44 -13.14
C ARG A 85 -12.89 -7.33 -12.04
N GLN A 86 -12.14 -8.34 -11.62
CA GLN A 86 -12.54 -9.25 -10.55
C GLN A 86 -11.81 -8.93 -9.24
N PRO A 87 -12.41 -9.23 -8.07
CA PRO A 87 -11.72 -9.10 -6.79
C PRO A 87 -10.39 -9.85 -6.77
N LEU A 88 -9.39 -9.28 -6.10
CA LEU A 88 -8.14 -9.99 -5.84
C LEU A 88 -8.41 -11.25 -5.01
N ARG A 89 -7.74 -12.35 -5.34
CA ARG A 89 -7.75 -13.55 -4.49
C ARG A 89 -7.15 -13.24 -3.12
N LYS A 90 -7.61 -13.93 -2.08
CA LYS A 90 -7.03 -13.82 -0.74
C LYS A 90 -5.55 -14.16 -0.78
N LEU A 91 -4.76 -13.36 -0.07
CA LEU A 91 -3.35 -13.66 0.14
C LEU A 91 -3.24 -14.95 0.94
N VAL A 92 -2.37 -15.83 0.48
CA VAL A 92 -2.00 -17.08 1.15
C VAL A 92 -0.50 -17.05 1.41
N LEU A 93 -0.09 -17.50 2.60
CA LEU A 93 1.32 -17.68 2.91
C LEU A 93 1.73 -19.04 2.37
N GLN A 94 2.79 -19.05 1.55
CA GLN A 94 3.30 -20.26 0.93
C GLN A 94 4.75 -20.50 1.33
N ALA A 95 5.07 -21.77 1.59
CA ALA A 95 6.44 -22.24 1.72
C ALA A 95 7.16 -22.18 0.36
N ALA A 96 8.49 -22.27 0.39
CA ALA A 96 9.31 -22.29 -0.83
C ALA A 96 8.99 -23.48 -1.75
N ASP A 97 8.40 -24.55 -1.22
CA ASP A 97 7.93 -25.72 -1.96
C ASP A 97 6.49 -25.58 -2.49
N GLY A 98 5.85 -24.43 -2.26
CA GLY A 98 4.50 -24.10 -2.76
C GLY A 98 3.35 -24.55 -1.86
N ARG A 99 3.61 -25.25 -0.75
CA ARG A 99 2.55 -25.59 0.22
C ARG A 99 2.03 -24.33 0.92
N GLU A 100 0.73 -24.28 1.16
CA GLU A 100 0.12 -23.24 2.01
C GLU A 100 0.49 -23.46 3.48
N LEU A 101 0.72 -22.36 4.21
CA LEU A 101 1.13 -22.34 5.61
C LEU A 101 0.03 -21.75 6.48
N ALA A 102 -0.37 -22.48 7.51
CA ALA A 102 -1.17 -21.94 8.61
C ALA A 102 -0.26 -21.13 9.56
N PRO A 103 -0.84 -20.27 10.43
CA PRO A 103 -0.05 -19.52 11.42
C PRO A 103 0.83 -20.40 12.32
N ALA A 104 0.39 -21.63 12.63
CA ALA A 104 1.14 -22.58 13.44
C ALA A 104 2.37 -23.18 12.72
N ASP A 105 2.43 -23.09 11.39
CA ASP A 105 3.54 -23.59 10.58
C ASP A 105 4.68 -22.56 10.45
N ILE A 106 4.52 -21.36 11.01
CA ILE A 106 5.43 -20.22 10.86
C ILE A 106 6.14 -19.95 12.18
N THR A 107 7.47 -19.92 12.14
CA THR A 107 8.31 -19.53 13.28
C THR A 107 9.34 -18.50 12.87
N ILE A 108 9.83 -17.73 13.84
CA ILE A 108 10.92 -16.79 13.64
C ILE A 108 12.23 -17.52 13.93
N ALA A 109 13.12 -17.57 12.94
CA ALA A 109 14.48 -18.05 13.10
C ALA A 109 15.45 -16.95 12.67
N ILE A 110 16.54 -16.78 13.43
CA ILE A 110 17.69 -15.99 12.98
C ILE A 110 18.53 -16.94 12.13
N PRO A 111 18.77 -16.66 10.83
CA PRO A 111 19.66 -17.49 10.04
C PRO A 111 21.04 -17.48 10.68
N LEU A 112 21.54 -18.66 11.05
CA LEU A 112 22.94 -18.83 11.44
C LEU A 112 23.76 -18.53 10.20
N ASN A 113 24.54 -17.45 10.24
CA ASN A 113 25.60 -17.24 9.26
C ASN A 113 26.68 -18.30 9.55
N ASP A 114 26.90 -19.20 8.60
CA ASP A 114 28.20 -19.88 8.46
C ASP A 114 29.25 -18.89 7.93
#